data_AF-A0A1L8DGP3-F1
#
_entry.id   AF-A0A1L8DGP3-F1
#
_cell.length_a   1.000
_cell.length_b   1.000
_cell.length_c   1.000
_cell.angle_alpha   90.00
_cell.angle_beta   90.00
_cell.angle_gamma   90.00
#
_symmetry.space_group_name_H-M   'P 1'
#
loop_
_entity.id
_entity.type
_entity.pdbx_description
1 polymer ?
#
loop_
_entity_poly.entity_id
_entity_poly.type
_entity_poly.pdbx_seq_one_letter_code
_entity_poly.pdbx_strand_id
1 'polypeptide(L)'
;LYQHHKDSTMSSDENENNESGKFVRLSADPEDVGTSSADPPKERKRKKGIIYVSNIPKYMTVAILKEFLGEFGKVGRVYLQNNKSEDEPTKKKKKMRRYTEGWVEFESKKVAKLLAQRLNGKPITARKSSKFCDILWNLKYLSRFKWVHLSERLTYEKAVYRQRLQTEITLARKEATFYGENLDRSEKLRKRKSK
;
A
#
# COMPACT_ATOMS: atom_id res chain seq x y z
N LEU A 1 -10.46 14.85 33.67
CA LEU A 1 -10.26 13.40 33.89
C LEU A 1 -9.22 12.90 32.91
N TYR A 2 -7.98 12.78 33.36
CA TYR A 2 -6.89 12.14 32.63
C TYR A 2 -6.84 10.67 33.07
N GLN A 3 -6.91 9.72 32.14
CA GLN A 3 -6.56 8.32 32.43
C GLN A 3 -5.45 7.88 31.48
N HIS A 4 -4.26 7.76 32.05
CA HIS A 4 -3.11 7.02 31.53
C HIS A 4 -3.50 5.55 31.32
N HIS A 5 -3.11 4.95 30.19
CA HIS A 5 -2.84 3.52 30.14
C HIS A 5 -1.44 3.30 29.54
N LYS A 6 -0.61 2.65 30.37
CA LYS A 6 0.79 2.33 30.20
C LYS A 6 1.00 1.18 29.21
N ASP A 7 2.18 1.22 28.58
CA ASP A 7 2.83 0.13 27.88
C ASP A 7 2.96 -1.14 28.74
N SER A 8 2.94 -2.30 28.07
CA SER A 8 3.53 -3.55 28.58
C SER A 8 4.28 -4.23 27.47
N THR A 9 5.60 -4.07 27.53
CA THR A 9 6.61 -4.97 26.96
C THR A 9 6.76 -6.18 27.88
N MET A 10 6.62 -7.40 27.33
CA MET A 10 7.32 -8.57 27.87
C MET A 10 7.85 -9.44 26.72
N SER A 11 9.11 -9.81 26.93
CA SER A 11 9.98 -10.71 26.16
C SER A 11 9.90 -12.13 26.74
N SER A 12 10.52 -13.09 26.03
CA SER A 12 11.03 -14.38 26.51
C SER A 12 9.98 -15.50 26.65
N ASP A 13 10.17 -16.76 26.22
CA ASP A 13 11.34 -17.52 25.76
C ASP A 13 10.88 -18.79 25.00
N GLU A 14 11.80 -19.31 24.17
CA GLU A 14 12.16 -20.73 23.89
C GLU A 14 11.08 -21.80 23.58
N ASN A 15 11.09 -22.43 22.39
CA ASN A 15 11.97 -23.52 21.88
C ASN A 15 11.64 -24.90 22.50
N GLU A 16 11.10 -25.83 21.72
CA GLU A 16 11.73 -27.15 21.44
C GLU A 16 10.87 -28.07 20.56
N ASN A 17 11.62 -28.84 19.77
CA ASN A 17 11.20 -29.95 18.93
C ASN A 17 10.60 -31.12 19.74
N ASN A 18 9.74 -31.94 19.12
CA ASN A 18 10.01 -33.38 19.15
C ASN A 18 9.43 -34.13 17.95
N GLU A 19 10.23 -35.10 17.54
CA GLU A 19 10.21 -35.92 16.35
C GLU A 19 9.44 -37.24 16.58
N SER A 20 9.14 -37.90 15.47
CA SER A 20 9.01 -39.37 15.34
C SER A 20 7.77 -40.07 15.92
N GLY A 21 6.86 -40.45 15.02
CA GLY A 21 5.97 -41.60 15.16
C GLY A 21 6.09 -42.48 13.92
N LYS A 22 7.14 -43.34 13.89
CA LYS A 22 7.29 -44.44 12.93
C LYS A 22 6.20 -45.47 13.23
N PHE A 23 5.32 -45.75 12.27
CA PHE A 23 4.53 -46.98 12.25
C PHE A 23 4.86 -47.74 10.96
N VAL A 24 5.60 -48.84 11.11
CA VAL A 24 5.97 -49.76 10.04
C VAL A 24 4.91 -50.87 10.04
N ARG A 25 4.29 -51.13 8.88
CA ARG A 25 3.64 -52.42 8.63
C ARG A 25 3.96 -52.85 7.20
N LEU A 26 4.89 -53.81 7.08
CA LEU A 26 5.10 -54.60 5.87
C LEU A 26 3.93 -55.58 5.72
N SER A 27 3.38 -55.71 4.51
CA SER A 27 3.39 -56.98 3.75
C SER A 27 2.54 -56.93 2.47
N ALA A 28 3.18 -57.36 1.38
CA ALA A 28 2.67 -58.12 0.23
C ALA A 28 1.80 -57.40 -0.83
N ASP A 29 2.39 -57.28 -2.02
CA ASP A 29 1.72 -57.04 -3.32
C ASP A 29 0.77 -58.20 -3.69
N PRO A 30 -0.28 -57.91 -4.47
CA PRO A 30 -0.21 -58.29 -5.88
C PRO A 30 -0.67 -57.17 -6.83
N GLU A 31 -0.14 -57.25 -8.05
CA GLU A 31 -0.43 -56.38 -9.19
C GLU A 31 -1.93 -56.25 -9.49
N ASP A 32 -2.41 -55.01 -9.60
CA ASP A 32 -3.65 -54.66 -10.29
C ASP A 32 -3.41 -53.44 -11.19
N VAL A 33 -3.65 -53.63 -12.48
CA VAL A 33 -3.51 -52.64 -13.54
C VAL A 33 -4.68 -51.65 -13.44
N GLY A 34 -4.49 -50.63 -12.62
CA GLY A 34 -5.42 -49.52 -12.46
C GLY A 34 -4.81 -48.21 -12.96
N THR A 35 -5.27 -47.73 -14.12
CA THR A 35 -4.95 -46.42 -14.71
C THR A 35 -5.06 -45.29 -13.67
N SER A 36 -3.93 -44.90 -13.06
CA SER A 36 -3.91 -43.74 -12.17
C SER A 36 -3.87 -42.48 -13.04
N SER A 37 -5.04 -41.85 -13.20
CA SER A 37 -5.14 -40.48 -13.66
C SER A 37 -4.30 -39.59 -12.74
N ALA A 38 -3.10 -39.22 -13.20
CA ALA A 38 -2.23 -38.30 -12.51
C ALA A 38 -2.97 -36.96 -12.37
N ASP A 39 -3.39 -36.62 -11.15
CA ASP A 39 -3.82 -35.27 -10.83
C ASP A 39 -2.75 -34.28 -11.31
N PRO A 40 -3.10 -33.25 -12.10
CA PRO A 40 -2.12 -32.30 -12.59
C PRO A 40 -1.41 -31.65 -11.38
N PRO A 41 -0.08 -31.45 -11.43
CA PRO A 41 0.66 -30.88 -10.32
C PRO A 41 0.02 -29.56 -9.88
N LYS A 42 -0.50 -29.51 -8.65
CA LYS A 42 -1.05 -28.28 -8.06
C LYS A 42 0.02 -27.19 -8.16
N GLU A 43 -0.13 -26.28 -9.12
CA GLU A 43 0.80 -25.17 -9.31
C GLU A 43 0.88 -24.38 -8.00
N ARG A 44 2.02 -24.51 -7.30
CA ARG A 44 2.28 -23.73 -6.10
C ARG A 44 2.30 -22.27 -6.51
N LYS A 45 1.21 -21.55 -6.20
CA LYS A 45 1.06 -20.12 -6.52
C LYS A 45 2.31 -19.37 -6.10
N ARG A 46 2.99 -18.77 -7.08
CA ARG A 46 4.25 -18.05 -6.84
C ARG A 46 3.98 -16.92 -5.85
N LYS A 47 4.89 -16.76 -4.88
CA LYS A 47 4.81 -15.68 -3.90
C LYS A 47 5.13 -14.37 -4.62
N LYS A 48 4.21 -13.41 -4.53
CA LYS A 48 4.39 -12.04 -5.05
C LYS A 48 5.46 -11.28 -4.27
N GLY A 49 6.09 -10.31 -4.92
CA GLY A 49 7.08 -9.42 -4.29
C GLY A 49 6.86 -7.98 -4.70
N ILE A 50 7.24 -7.04 -3.83
CA ILE A 50 7.07 -5.61 -4.07
C ILE A 50 8.43 -4.93 -4.11
N ILE A 51 8.60 -4.06 -5.08
CA ILE A 51 9.73 -3.13 -5.19
C ILE A 51 9.21 -1.73 -4.88
N TYR A 52 9.90 -1.06 -3.96
CA TYR A 52 9.77 0.37 -3.72
C TYR A 52 10.69 1.14 -4.68
N VAL A 53 10.16 2.20 -5.27
CA VAL A 53 10.86 3.10 -6.19
C VAL A 53 10.91 4.48 -5.55
N SER A 54 12.08 4.91 -5.10
CA SER A 54 12.22 6.09 -4.25
C SER A 54 12.14 7.41 -5.02
N ASN A 55 12.52 7.41 -6.30
CA ASN A 55 12.54 8.60 -7.14
C ASN A 55 11.92 8.29 -8.49
N ILE A 56 10.86 9.02 -8.84
CA ILE A 56 10.16 8.87 -10.11
C ILE A 56 10.49 10.08 -11.01
N PRO A 57 11.11 9.87 -12.18
CA PRO A 57 11.39 10.94 -13.14
C PRO A 57 10.14 11.71 -13.55
N LYS A 58 10.35 12.98 -13.93
CA LYS A 58 9.33 13.77 -14.62
C LYS A 58 8.90 13.03 -15.89
N TYR A 59 7.61 13.03 -16.19
CA TYR A 59 6.98 12.31 -17.31
C TYR A 59 6.93 10.78 -17.20
N MET A 60 7.51 10.17 -16.16
CA MET A 60 7.35 8.74 -15.92
C MET A 60 5.93 8.46 -15.42
N THR A 61 5.15 7.74 -16.23
CA THR A 61 3.80 7.31 -15.88
C THR A 61 3.80 5.85 -15.42
N VAL A 62 2.67 5.40 -14.86
CA VAL A 62 2.47 3.99 -14.50
C VAL A 62 2.68 3.05 -15.70
N ALA A 63 2.25 3.47 -16.89
CA ALA A 63 2.40 2.67 -18.11
C ALA A 63 3.86 2.50 -18.50
N ILE A 64 4.62 3.60 -18.50
CA ILE A 64 6.07 3.60 -18.83
C ILE A 64 6.84 2.75 -17.82
N LEU A 65 6.52 2.86 -16.52
CA LEU A 65 7.19 2.06 -15.49
C LEU A 65 6.90 0.56 -15.66
N LYS A 66 5.66 0.20 -16.04
CA LYS A 66 5.28 -1.18 -16.35
C LYS A 66 5.97 -1.71 -17.59
N GLU A 67 6.17 -0.88 -18.61
CA GLU A 67 6.87 -1.25 -19.83
C GLU A 67 8.33 -1.59 -19.53
N PHE A 68 9.07 -0.66 -18.91
CA PHE A 68 10.49 -0.87 -18.58
C PHE A 68 10.71 -2.06 -17.64
N LEU A 69 9.89 -2.21 -16.61
CA LEU A 69 10.04 -3.31 -15.66
C LEU A 69 9.43 -4.63 -16.17
N GLY A 70 8.52 -4.55 -17.14
CA GLY A 70 7.86 -5.68 -17.78
C GLY A 70 8.82 -6.55 -18.59
N GLU A 71 9.86 -5.95 -19.18
CA GLU A 71 10.93 -6.66 -19.89
C GLU A 71 11.63 -7.70 -19.01
N PHE A 72 11.70 -7.47 -17.70
CA PHE A 72 12.40 -8.34 -16.76
C PHE A 72 11.49 -9.35 -16.05
N GLY A 73 10.17 -9.16 -16.14
CA GLY A 73 9.21 -10.10 -15.57
C GLY A 73 7.80 -9.53 -15.45
N LYS A 74 6.85 -10.42 -15.16
CA LYS A 74 5.43 -10.07 -15.11
C LYS A 74 5.11 -9.14 -13.94
N VAL A 75 4.78 -7.90 -14.28
CA VAL A 75 4.34 -6.84 -13.36
C VAL A 75 2.83 -6.93 -13.15
N GLY A 76 2.40 -6.85 -11.89
CA GLY A 76 1.00 -6.79 -11.50
C GLY A 76 0.56 -5.34 -11.24
N ARG A 77 0.30 -5.05 -9.95
CA ARG A 77 -0.18 -3.74 -9.49
C ARG A 77 0.96 -2.74 -9.39
N VAL A 78 0.66 -1.49 -9.75
CA VAL A 78 1.60 -0.37 -9.66
C VAL A 78 0.88 0.83 -9.09
N TYR A 79 1.51 1.48 -8.12
CA TYR A 79 1.00 2.67 -7.46
C TYR A 79 2.10 3.70 -7.42
N LEU A 80 1.80 4.92 -7.85
CA LEU A 80 2.70 6.06 -7.79
C LEU A 80 2.06 7.14 -6.91
N GLN A 81 2.78 7.57 -5.89
CA GLN A 81 2.36 8.62 -4.98
C GLN A 81 2.50 9.97 -5.66
N ASN A 82 1.41 10.74 -5.73
CA ASN A 82 1.45 12.11 -6.23
C ASN A 82 2.14 13.02 -5.20
N ASN A 83 2.86 14.03 -5.69
CA ASN A 83 3.45 15.04 -4.83
C ASN A 83 2.34 15.92 -4.23
N LYS A 84 2.18 15.87 -2.89
CA LYS A 84 1.14 16.60 -2.15
C LYS A 84 1.18 18.12 -2.37
N SER A 85 2.36 18.69 -2.68
CA SER A 85 2.50 20.14 -2.94
C SER A 85 1.83 20.59 -4.24
N GLU A 86 1.47 19.67 -5.14
CA GLU A 86 0.80 19.97 -6.40
C GLU A 86 -0.73 19.77 -6.34
N ASP A 87 -1.26 19.26 -5.22
CA ASP A 87 -2.70 19.05 -5.03
C ASP A 87 -3.44 20.36 -4.66
N GLU A 88 -2.72 21.45 -4.42
CA GLU A 88 -3.32 22.79 -4.27
C GLU A 88 -3.95 23.24 -5.59
N PRO A 89 -5.28 23.49 -5.64
CA PRO A 89 -6.00 23.88 -6.85
C PRO A 89 -5.69 25.33 -7.22
N THR A 90 -4.44 25.58 -7.63
CA THR A 90 -4.04 26.82 -8.26
C THR A 90 -4.73 26.92 -9.62
N LYS A 91 -5.63 27.89 -9.79
CA LYS A 91 -6.54 28.11 -10.94
C LYS A 91 -5.88 28.30 -12.32
N LYS A 92 -4.60 28.01 -12.50
CA LYS A 92 -3.85 28.27 -13.75
C LYS A 92 -3.10 27.03 -14.21
N LYS A 93 -3.68 26.37 -15.23
CA LYS A 93 -3.18 25.24 -16.05
C LYS A 93 -3.11 23.88 -15.35
N LYS A 94 -3.53 22.81 -16.05
CA LYS A 94 -3.33 21.41 -15.62
C LYS A 94 -1.83 21.15 -15.48
N LYS A 95 -1.28 21.28 -14.27
CA LYS A 95 0.09 20.87 -13.98
C LYS A 95 0.21 19.37 -14.23
N MET A 96 1.24 18.96 -14.96
CA MET A 96 1.53 17.55 -15.21
C MET A 96 1.81 16.88 -13.86
N ARG A 97 1.12 15.77 -13.56
CA ARG A 97 1.28 15.06 -12.29
C ARG A 97 2.73 14.64 -12.09
N ARG A 98 3.37 15.16 -11.03
CA ARG A 98 4.67 14.67 -10.58
C ARG A 98 4.47 13.63 -9.48
N TYR A 99 5.05 12.45 -9.69
CA TYR A 99 5.13 11.43 -8.67
C TYR A 99 6.42 11.57 -7.86
N THR A 100 6.35 11.32 -6.55
CA THR A 100 7.53 11.34 -5.67
C THR A 100 8.13 9.94 -5.55
N GLU A 101 7.28 8.96 -5.29
CA GLU A 101 7.66 7.59 -4.96
C GLU A 101 6.63 6.60 -5.51
N GLY A 102 7.00 5.32 -5.58
CA GLY A 102 6.19 4.29 -6.18
C GLY A 102 6.37 2.89 -5.59
N TRP A 103 5.37 2.04 -5.79
CA TRP A 103 5.37 0.63 -5.41
C TRP A 103 4.94 -0.20 -6.61
N VAL A 104 5.76 -1.20 -6.93
CA VAL A 104 5.55 -2.11 -8.07
C VAL A 104 5.46 -3.53 -7.53
N GLU A 105 4.33 -4.18 -7.75
CA GLU A 105 4.13 -5.60 -7.43
C GLU A 105 4.54 -6.46 -8.63
N PHE A 106 5.39 -7.45 -8.38
CA PHE A 106 5.73 -8.52 -9.31
C PHE A 106 5.07 -9.82 -8.91
N GLU A 107 4.73 -10.65 -9.90
CA GLU A 107 4.15 -11.97 -9.64
C GLU A 107 5.12 -12.92 -8.92
N SER A 108 6.42 -12.74 -9.11
CA SER A 108 7.47 -13.54 -8.46
C SER A 108 8.40 -12.68 -7.61
N LYS A 109 8.45 -12.98 -6.30
CA LYS A 109 9.38 -12.30 -5.37
C LYS A 109 10.84 -12.54 -5.70
N LYS A 110 11.18 -13.66 -6.37
CA LYS A 110 12.55 -13.95 -6.80
C LYS A 110 13.01 -12.93 -7.84
N VAL A 111 12.14 -12.67 -8.83
CA VAL A 111 12.37 -11.65 -9.87
C VAL A 111 12.47 -10.27 -9.23
N ALA A 112 11.55 -9.93 -8.32
CA ALA A 112 11.59 -8.64 -7.62
C ALA A 112 12.91 -8.41 -6.86
N LYS A 113 13.37 -9.42 -6.11
CA LYS A 113 14.63 -9.35 -5.35
C LYS A 113 15.84 -9.19 -6.28
N LEU A 114 15.88 -9.98 -7.34
CA LEU A 114 16.97 -9.95 -8.33
C LEU A 114 17.01 -8.60 -9.06
N LEU A 115 15.86 -8.07 -9.45
CA LEU A 115 15.76 -6.79 -10.15
C LEU A 115 16.22 -5.63 -9.28
N ALA A 116 15.75 -5.58 -8.02
CA ALA A 116 16.21 -4.57 -7.09
C ALA A 116 17.74 -4.62 -6.92
N GLN A 117 18.36 -5.80 -6.89
CA GLN A 117 19.82 -5.91 -6.81
C GLN A 117 20.53 -5.53 -8.13
N ARG A 118 19.97 -5.92 -9.27
CA ARG A 118 20.63 -5.75 -10.58
C ARG A 118 20.45 -4.38 -11.21
N LEU A 119 19.30 -3.75 -11.01
CA LEU A 119 18.94 -2.48 -11.66
C LEU A 119 19.17 -1.27 -10.75
N ASN A 120 19.19 -1.44 -9.43
CA ASN A 120 19.46 -0.32 -8.54
C ASN A 120 20.84 0.31 -8.84
N GLY A 121 20.87 1.62 -9.03
CA GLY A 121 22.06 2.38 -9.41
C GLY A 121 22.40 2.36 -10.90
N LYS A 122 21.63 1.66 -11.75
CA LYS A 122 21.84 1.63 -13.21
C LYS A 122 20.97 2.68 -13.93
N PRO A 123 21.41 3.18 -15.10
CA PRO A 123 20.59 4.08 -15.90
C PRO A 123 19.27 3.40 -16.31
N ILE A 124 18.19 4.18 -16.37
CA ILE A 124 16.86 3.69 -16.77
C ILE A 124 16.87 3.16 -18.20
N THR A 125 17.60 3.83 -19.08
CA THR A 125 17.68 3.47 -20.49
C THR A 125 19.05 3.82 -21.07
N ALA A 126 19.57 2.97 -21.95
CA ALA A 126 20.85 3.20 -22.64
C ALA A 126 20.71 4.05 -23.92
N ARG A 127 19.48 4.32 -24.37
CA ARG A 127 19.19 5.15 -25.55
C ARG A 127 19.42 6.62 -25.25
N LYS A 128 20.38 7.22 -25.96
CA LYS A 128 20.74 8.65 -25.84
C LYS A 128 19.62 9.62 -26.25
N SER A 129 18.65 9.17 -27.05
CA SER A 129 17.49 9.99 -27.45
C SER A 129 16.36 10.01 -26.42
N SER A 130 16.44 9.18 -25.38
CA SER A 130 15.38 9.07 -24.38
C SER A 130 15.50 10.17 -23.34
N LYS A 131 14.35 10.70 -22.89
CA LYS A 131 14.26 11.66 -21.77
C LYS A 131 14.76 11.09 -20.44
N PHE A 132 14.97 9.78 -20.36
CA PHE A 132 15.35 9.06 -19.15
C PHE A 132 16.80 8.51 -19.17
N CYS A 133 17.65 8.95 -20.11
CA CYS A 133 19.00 8.39 -20.27
C CYS A 133 19.92 8.65 -19.07
N ASP A 134 19.90 9.86 -18.52
CA ASP A 134 20.83 10.28 -17.46
C ASP A 134 20.32 9.97 -16.04
N ILE A 135 19.16 9.32 -15.95
CA ILE A 135 18.51 9.07 -14.67
C ILE A 135 18.78 7.63 -14.24
N LEU A 136 19.23 7.46 -13.00
CA LEU A 136 19.49 6.16 -12.40
C LEU A 136 18.25 5.61 -11.70
N TRP A 137 18.06 4.30 -11.79
CA TRP A 137 17.09 3.55 -10.99
C TRP A 137 17.45 3.62 -9.51
N ASN A 138 16.47 3.93 -8.67
CA ASN A 138 16.55 3.79 -7.22
C ASN A 138 15.45 2.84 -6.75
N LEU A 139 15.83 1.57 -6.55
CA LEU A 139 14.92 0.45 -6.33
C LEU A 139 15.28 -0.29 -5.04
N LYS A 140 14.28 -0.55 -4.20
CA LYS A 140 14.44 -1.32 -2.97
C LYS A 140 13.43 -2.44 -2.91
N TYR A 141 13.89 -3.69 -2.79
CA TYR A 141 13.00 -4.82 -2.52
C TYR A 141 12.46 -4.74 -1.09
N LEU A 142 11.14 -4.87 -0.94
CA LEU A 142 10.49 -4.89 0.37
C LEU A 142 10.20 -6.34 0.80
N SER A 143 11.01 -6.84 1.73
CA SER A 143 10.81 -8.17 2.30
C SER A 143 9.57 -8.21 3.20
N ARG A 144 8.84 -9.34 3.20
CA ARG A 144 7.62 -9.56 4.00
C ARG A 144 6.50 -8.52 3.79
N PHE A 145 6.62 -7.64 2.80
CA PHE A 145 5.65 -6.62 2.48
C PHE A 145 4.67 -7.11 1.42
N LYS A 146 3.37 -6.88 1.63
CA LYS A 146 2.28 -7.24 0.72
C LYS A 146 1.54 -5.99 0.28
N TRP A 147 0.90 -6.05 -0.89
CA TRP A 147 0.14 -4.92 -1.43
C TRP A 147 -0.96 -4.45 -0.47
N VAL A 148 -1.56 -5.39 0.25
CA VAL A 148 -2.60 -5.12 1.26
C VAL A 148 -2.10 -4.13 2.30
N HIS A 149 -0.85 -4.25 2.77
CA HIS A 149 -0.29 -3.34 3.77
C HIS A 149 -0.19 -1.90 3.24
N LEU A 150 0.13 -1.73 1.95
CA LEU A 150 0.16 -0.41 1.30
C LEU A 150 -1.25 0.18 1.23
N SER A 151 -2.21 -0.59 0.70
CA SER A 151 -3.58 -0.12 0.57
C SER A 151 -4.22 0.18 1.93
N GLU A 152 -4.00 -0.68 2.92
CA GLU A 152 -4.52 -0.53 4.27
C GLU A 152 -4.02 0.76 4.90
N ARG A 153 -2.70 1.00 4.87
CA ARG A 153 -2.07 2.24 5.35
C ARG A 153 -2.69 3.47 4.69
N LEU A 154 -2.82 3.49 3.36
CA LEU A 154 -3.40 4.62 2.62
C LEU A 154 -4.88 4.84 2.95
N THR A 155 -5.66 3.76 3.09
CA THR A 155 -7.08 3.86 3.46
C THR A 155 -7.28 4.35 4.88
N TYR A 156 -6.43 3.89 5.81
CA TYR A 156 -6.45 4.31 7.20
C TYR A 156 -6.12 5.80 7.33
N GLU A 157 -5.04 6.27 6.70
CA GLU A 157 -4.67 7.69 6.72
C GLU A 157 -5.80 8.57 6.18
N LYS A 158 -6.46 8.17 5.09
CA LYS A 158 -7.62 8.86 4.54
C LYS A 158 -8.84 8.81 5.45
N ALA A 159 -9.10 7.70 6.13
CA ALA A 159 -10.21 7.57 7.06
C ALA A 159 -10.02 8.48 8.28
N VAL A 160 -8.83 8.46 8.89
CA VAL A 160 -8.47 9.32 10.01
C VAL A 160 -8.58 10.80 9.64
N TYR A 161 -8.04 11.21 8.48
CA TYR A 161 -8.16 12.59 8.00
C TYR A 161 -9.62 13.02 7.82
N ARG A 162 -10.44 12.17 7.17
CA ARG A 162 -11.87 12.46 6.97
C ARG A 162 -12.63 12.56 8.28
N GLN A 163 -12.34 11.69 9.25
CA GLN A 163 -12.99 11.70 10.56
C GLN A 163 -12.67 12.98 11.34
N ARG A 164 -11.41 13.44 11.32
CA ARG A 164 -11.00 14.71 11.93
C ARG A 164 -11.77 15.89 11.33
N LEU A 165 -11.75 16.00 9.99
CA LEU A 165 -12.46 17.06 9.28
C LEU A 165 -13.97 17.04 9.56
N GLN A 166 -14.60 15.85 9.58
CA GLN A 166 -16.02 15.74 9.91
C GLN A 166 -16.33 16.16 11.35
N THR A 167 -15.43 15.88 12.29
CA THR A 167 -15.58 16.29 13.68
C THR A 167 -15.51 17.82 13.79
N GLU A 168 -14.54 18.45 13.14
CA GLU A 168 -14.43 19.92 13.07
C GLU A 168 -15.68 20.57 12.46
N ILE A 169 -16.18 20.03 11.34
CA ILE A 169 -17.43 20.51 10.72
C ILE A 169 -18.62 20.35 11.67
N THR A 170 -18.70 19.23 12.38
CA THR A 170 -19.79 18.95 13.32
C THR A 170 -19.76 19.92 14.50
N LEU A 171 -18.58 20.21 15.04
CA LEU A 171 -18.39 21.21 16.09
C LEU A 171 -18.83 22.60 15.61
N ALA A 172 -18.35 23.05 14.45
CA ALA A 172 -18.72 24.35 13.89
C ALA A 172 -20.24 24.48 13.62
N ARG A 173 -20.89 23.41 13.14
CA ARG A 173 -22.35 23.37 12.97
C ARG A 173 -23.09 23.46 14.30
N LYS A 174 -22.61 22.76 15.33
CA LYS A 174 -23.20 22.80 16.67
C LYS A 174 -23.08 24.19 17.29
N GLU A 175 -21.95 24.86 17.12
CA GLU A 175 -21.77 26.25 17.56
C GLU A 175 -22.70 27.20 16.81
N ALA A 176 -22.76 27.13 15.47
CA ALA A 176 -23.63 27.99 14.67
C ALA A 176 -25.12 27.83 15.02
N THR A 177 -25.57 26.59 15.20
CA THR A 177 -26.96 26.29 15.63
C THR A 177 -27.24 26.83 17.04
N PHE A 178 -26.33 26.63 17.99
CA PHE A 178 -26.45 27.19 19.34
C PHE A 178 -26.55 28.72 19.35
N TYR A 179 -25.75 29.42 18.53
CA TYR A 179 -25.85 30.87 18.40
C TYR A 179 -27.19 31.31 17.79
N GLY A 180 -27.65 30.64 16.73
CA GLY A 180 -28.94 30.92 16.10
C GLY A 180 -30.12 30.76 17.08
N GLU A 181 -30.16 29.64 17.82
CA GLU A 181 -31.20 29.37 18.82
C GLU A 181 -31.23 30.40 19.95
N ASN A 182 -30.05 30.84 20.42
CA ASN A 182 -29.95 31.86 21.46
C ASN A 182 -30.42 33.23 20.98
N LEU A 183 -30.11 33.61 19.74
CA LEU A 183 -30.61 34.85 19.13
C LEU A 183 -32.15 34.82 19.03
N ASP A 184 -32.71 33.74 18.49
CA ASP A 184 -34.16 33.56 18.37
C ASP A 184 -34.85 33.62 19.75
N ARG A 185 -34.25 32.99 20.77
CA ARG A 185 -34.75 33.00 22.15
C ARG A 185 -34.72 34.42 22.72
N SER A 186 -33.63 35.15 22.52
CA SER A 186 -33.48 36.53 23.01
C SER A 186 -34.48 37.49 22.34
N GLU A 187 -34.74 37.33 21.03
CA GLU A 187 -35.70 38.15 20.29
C GLU A 187 -37.13 37.89 20.78
N LYS A 188 -37.51 36.62 20.96
CA LYS A 188 -38.82 36.24 21.51
C LYS A 188 -39.04 36.82 22.90
N LEU A 189 -38.02 36.79 23.77
CA LEU A 189 -38.09 37.38 25.11
C LEU A 189 -38.23 38.91 25.05
N ARG A 190 -37.50 39.58 24.16
CA ARG A 190 -37.61 41.03 23.97
C ARG A 190 -39.01 41.44 23.52
N LYS A 191 -39.59 40.75 22.53
CA LYS A 191 -40.96 40.99 22.06
C LYS A 191 -42.03 40.81 23.15
N ARG A 192 -41.81 39.87 24.08
CA ARG A 192 -42.71 39.66 25.23
C ARG A 192 -42.60 40.74 26.30
N LYS A 193 -41.42 41.36 26.47
CA LYS A 193 -41.19 42.44 27.43
C LYS A 193 -41.63 43.82 26.92
N SER A 194 -41.74 44.00 25.62
CA SER A 194 -42.19 45.26 24.99
C SER A 194 -43.71 45.32 24.78
N LYS A 195 -44.46 44.35 25.30
CA LYS A 195 -45.91 44.25 25.24
C LYS A 195 -46.45 44.44 26.66
#